data_AF-A0A8B8IEF5-F1
#
_entry.id   AF-A0A8B8IEF5-F1
#
_cell.length_a   1.000
_cell.length_b   1.000
_cell.length_c   1.000
_cell.angle_alpha   90.00
_cell.angle_beta   90.00
_cell.angle_gamma   90.00
#
_symmetry.space_group_name_H-M   'P 1'
#
loop_
_entity.id
_entity.type
_entity.pdbx_description
1 polymer ?
#
loop_
_entity_poly.entity_id
_entity_poly.type
_entity_poly.pdbx_seq_one_letter_code
_entity_poly.pdbx_strand_id
1 'polypeptide(L)'
;MGLVELQYGIEKPHNIGIQLQKHQSYSLLIYVYFYCQSSENPEESTALLLPYLVEYILRIPKTTKPPGYVIKALWLIFAMSTVSNGTLDSLDQRVYLEKATDRLVGMLYPEPAIYYTHNPAILFWAFTSSRISNKVRLHILTEWFKIENSLPDDITQGSVIWELLLNVITQCKDATIITNCMEALNVCLEEGDESIKEEFALLIWSLLPGVLSKALIDCDEEFDINICYVLDIATIRLPEEMDPSICLKVAVLITTLYSKNIPESNNMESRYHYEYVCLKLCLLLLGVSRNQSENKILITFMNRSGFLPSVLAATNSSDDGVACIALQLLSYIVYCFTKNKYQPKSVIEMQTALVIKSLRQDSDNKRGSSLMQLIYMILNSSSNAPLILTYDLKEHPSQYQQCYALRALMFRIQLMLCSRNPNNQSPAAWKTLSSIYKHAIVYKNDIKLIATLTSQPWTHALIRFQFTQNITQEFITFTQNWLTLLKITIKKGRELKKQHISKHSLIMKTLMILNNNLNGDEHKESSENLLSTVRETLEECKSRE
;
A
#
# COMPACT_ATOMS: atom_id res chain seq x y z
N MET A 1 -37.26 49.51 20.41
CA MET A 1 -37.79 49.63 19.03
C MET A 1 -37.19 48.65 18.02
N GLY A 2 -36.17 47.83 18.34
CA GLY A 2 -35.51 46.98 17.31
C GLY A 2 -36.14 45.61 16.98
N LEU A 3 -37.05 45.08 17.81
CA LEU A 3 -37.64 43.74 17.61
C LEU A 3 -39.00 43.76 16.88
N VAL A 4 -39.67 44.93 16.81
CA VAL A 4 -41.02 45.05 16.23
C VAL A 4 -40.98 45.14 14.70
N GLU A 5 -39.86 45.57 14.12
CA GLU A 5 -39.64 45.63 12.66
C GLU A 5 -39.33 44.25 12.06
N LEU A 6 -39.24 43.19 12.88
CA LEU A 6 -38.75 41.86 12.48
C LEU A 6 -39.85 40.85 12.16
N GLN A 7 -41.13 41.21 12.32
CA GLN A 7 -42.27 40.33 11.99
C GLN A 7 -42.44 40.08 10.49
N TYR A 8 -41.74 40.84 9.63
CA TYR A 8 -41.84 40.76 8.18
C TYR A 8 -40.62 40.13 7.50
N GLY A 9 -39.66 39.58 8.26
CA GLY A 9 -38.39 39.08 7.70
C GLY A 9 -37.38 40.19 7.43
N ILE A 10 -36.18 39.85 6.95
CA ILE A 10 -35.11 40.81 6.60
C ILE A 10 -35.46 41.52 5.28
N GLU A 11 -36.52 42.32 5.26
CA GLU A 11 -36.98 42.99 4.01
C GLU A 11 -36.16 44.24 3.64
N LYS A 12 -35.32 44.77 4.55
CA LYS A 12 -34.49 45.98 4.32
C LYS A 12 -33.11 45.90 5.00
N PRO A 13 -32.12 45.21 4.40
CA PRO A 13 -30.80 45.00 5.02
C PRO A 13 -30.01 46.30 5.30
N HIS A 14 -30.24 47.36 4.53
CA HIS A 14 -29.63 48.68 4.81
C HIS A 14 -30.09 49.28 6.15
N ASN A 15 -31.38 49.14 6.50
CA ASN A 15 -31.90 49.65 7.77
C ASN A 15 -31.33 48.87 8.96
N ILE A 16 -31.16 47.55 8.80
CA ILE A 16 -30.51 46.67 9.79
C ILE A 16 -29.04 47.06 9.96
N GLY A 17 -28.32 47.32 8.86
CA GLY A 17 -26.94 47.80 8.88
C GLY A 17 -26.75 49.09 9.69
N ILE A 18 -27.62 50.08 9.51
CA ILE A 18 -27.60 51.34 10.28
C ILE A 18 -27.89 51.08 11.77
N GLN A 19 -28.77 50.12 12.09
CA GLN A 19 -29.05 49.75 13.47
C GLN A 19 -27.88 49.01 14.14
N LEU A 20 -27.07 48.24 13.39
CA LEU A 20 -25.85 47.60 13.91
C LEU A 20 -24.81 48.61 14.39
N GLN A 21 -24.80 49.83 13.83
CA GLN A 21 -23.90 50.91 14.23
C GLN A 21 -24.29 51.62 15.54
N LYS A 22 -25.48 51.36 16.09
CA LYS A 22 -25.95 51.96 17.36
C LYS A 22 -25.30 51.26 18.57
N HIS A 23 -25.22 51.96 19.70
CA HIS A 23 -24.69 51.38 20.95
C HIS A 23 -25.61 50.24 21.42
N GLN A 24 -25.03 49.07 21.73
CA GLN A 24 -25.72 47.82 22.16
C GLN A 24 -26.53 47.08 21.07
N SER A 25 -25.90 46.73 19.95
CA SER A 25 -26.49 45.94 18.85
C SER A 25 -26.52 44.42 19.06
N TYR A 26 -26.29 43.92 20.29
CA TYR A 26 -26.19 42.48 20.56
C TYR A 26 -27.48 41.72 20.25
N SER A 27 -28.65 42.25 20.63
CA SER A 27 -29.93 41.60 20.34
C SER A 27 -30.19 41.48 18.83
N LEU A 28 -29.71 42.44 18.05
CA LEU A 28 -29.83 42.43 16.60
C LEU A 28 -28.89 41.39 15.97
N LEU A 29 -27.64 41.29 16.43
CA LEU A 29 -26.72 40.24 16.00
C LEU A 29 -27.26 38.84 16.31
N ILE A 30 -27.86 38.63 17.48
CA ILE A 30 -28.46 37.33 17.83
C ILE A 30 -29.68 37.02 16.97
N TYR A 31 -30.50 38.01 16.65
CA TYR A 31 -31.61 37.80 15.72
C TYR A 31 -31.12 37.39 14.33
N VAL A 32 -30.16 38.13 13.75
CA VAL A 32 -29.61 37.82 12.43
C VAL A 32 -28.94 36.44 12.44
N TYR A 33 -28.27 36.06 13.54
CA TYR A 33 -27.71 34.73 13.70
C TYR A 33 -28.76 33.61 13.58
N PHE A 34 -29.90 33.73 14.28
CA PHE A 34 -30.96 32.73 14.17
C PHE A 34 -31.60 32.75 12.78
N TYR A 35 -31.82 33.93 12.20
CA TYR A 35 -32.31 34.04 10.82
C TYR A 35 -31.41 33.29 9.84
N CYS A 36 -30.10 33.46 9.97
CA CYS A 36 -29.11 32.77 9.15
C CYS A 36 -29.15 31.23 9.29
N GLN A 37 -29.57 30.71 10.44
CA GLN A 37 -29.68 29.27 10.66
C GLN A 37 -31.02 28.69 10.20
N SER A 38 -32.08 29.51 10.13
CA SER A 38 -33.44 29.05 9.89
C SER A 38 -34.01 29.41 8.51
N SER A 39 -33.35 30.30 7.76
CA SER A 39 -33.80 30.75 6.44
C SER A 39 -33.25 29.85 5.32
N GLU A 40 -34.04 29.65 4.26
CA GLU A 40 -33.61 28.89 3.07
C GLU A 40 -32.56 29.65 2.24
N ASN A 41 -32.63 31.00 2.19
CA ASN A 41 -31.71 31.85 1.42
C ASN A 41 -31.17 33.03 2.26
N PRO A 42 -30.36 32.78 3.30
CA PRO A 42 -29.86 33.83 4.19
C PRO A 42 -28.83 34.76 3.52
N GLU A 43 -28.25 34.34 2.40
CA GLU A 43 -27.16 34.99 1.68
C GLU A 43 -27.56 36.35 1.07
N GLU A 44 -28.76 36.45 0.50
CA GLU A 44 -29.26 37.68 -0.12
C GLU A 44 -29.37 38.85 0.87
N SER A 45 -29.77 38.50 2.10
CA SER A 45 -29.95 39.47 3.19
C SER A 45 -28.65 39.81 3.89
N THR A 46 -27.74 38.85 4.00
CA THR A 46 -26.48 39.02 4.74
C THR A 46 -25.38 39.67 3.92
N ALA A 47 -25.34 39.49 2.59
CA ALA A 47 -24.35 40.15 1.73
C ALA A 47 -24.32 41.67 1.96
N LEU A 48 -25.47 42.32 1.94
CA LEU A 48 -25.58 43.78 2.09
C LEU A 48 -25.19 44.31 3.48
N LEU A 49 -24.98 43.44 4.47
CA LEU A 49 -24.54 43.82 5.82
C LEU A 49 -23.02 43.94 5.96
N LEU A 50 -22.23 43.43 5.02
CA LEU A 50 -20.76 43.36 5.15
C LEU A 50 -20.10 44.72 5.48
N PRO A 51 -20.41 45.84 4.81
CA PRO A 51 -19.78 47.12 5.12
C PRO A 51 -20.04 47.57 6.56
N TYR A 52 -21.27 47.35 7.04
CA TYR A 52 -21.68 47.69 8.40
C TYR A 52 -21.01 46.79 9.44
N LEU A 53 -20.83 45.51 9.14
CA LEU A 53 -20.14 44.55 10.01
C LEU A 53 -18.64 44.85 10.12
N VAL A 54 -17.99 45.20 9.00
CA VAL A 54 -16.59 45.62 8.98
C VAL A 54 -16.39 46.83 9.91
N GLU A 55 -17.22 47.87 9.74
CA GLU A 55 -17.12 49.05 10.59
C GLU A 55 -17.43 48.74 12.06
N TYR A 56 -18.44 47.91 12.33
CA TYR A 56 -18.78 47.48 13.67
C TYR A 56 -17.60 46.77 14.36
N ILE A 57 -17.00 45.78 13.71
CA ILE A 57 -15.84 45.04 14.23
C ILE A 57 -14.67 45.98 14.53
N LEU A 58 -14.41 46.95 13.64
CA LEU A 58 -13.31 47.90 13.80
C LEU A 58 -13.55 48.92 14.92
N ARG A 59 -14.81 49.21 15.28
CA ARG A 59 -15.17 50.10 16.38
C ARG A 59 -15.07 49.44 17.77
N ILE A 60 -15.24 48.12 17.88
CA ILE A 60 -15.18 47.39 19.17
C ILE A 60 -13.81 47.59 19.82
N PRO A 61 -13.65 48.24 20.98
CA PRO A 61 -12.34 48.54 21.57
C PRO A 61 -11.44 47.31 21.75
N LYS A 62 -10.14 47.43 21.45
CA LYS A 62 -9.18 46.30 21.53
C LYS A 62 -9.05 45.72 22.96
N THR A 63 -9.35 46.54 23.96
CA THR A 63 -9.26 46.17 25.38
C THR A 63 -10.50 45.45 25.91
N THR A 64 -11.60 45.43 25.15
CA THR A 64 -12.87 44.84 25.58
C THR A 64 -13.26 43.69 24.66
N LYS A 65 -13.25 42.46 25.19
CA LYS A 65 -13.74 41.27 24.47
C LYS A 65 -15.27 41.17 24.64
N PRO A 66 -16.07 41.10 23.55
CA PRO A 66 -17.52 40.89 23.66
C PRO A 66 -17.86 39.55 24.34
N PRO A 67 -19.09 39.39 24.85
CA PRO A 67 -19.56 38.09 25.35
C PRO A 67 -19.48 36.99 24.30
N GLY A 68 -19.23 35.75 24.71
CA GLY A 68 -18.98 34.63 23.79
C GLY A 68 -20.11 34.34 22.79
N TYR A 69 -21.36 34.46 23.21
CA TYR A 69 -22.52 34.29 22.32
C TYR A 69 -22.60 35.37 21.24
N VAL A 70 -22.10 36.58 21.51
CA VAL A 70 -22.00 37.66 20.51
C VAL A 70 -20.87 37.37 19.53
N ILE A 71 -19.73 36.87 20.00
CA ILE A 71 -18.61 36.45 19.13
C ILE A 71 -19.07 35.34 18.18
N LYS A 72 -19.78 34.34 18.70
CA LYS A 72 -20.37 33.24 17.91
C LYS A 72 -21.31 33.76 16.82
N ALA A 73 -22.23 34.65 17.18
CA ALA A 73 -23.15 35.27 16.23
C ALA A 73 -22.42 36.11 15.18
N LEU A 74 -21.51 36.97 15.62
CA LEU A 74 -20.72 37.85 14.76
C LEU A 74 -19.88 37.06 13.77
N TRP A 75 -19.28 35.95 14.19
CA TRP A 75 -18.46 35.12 13.33
C TRP A 75 -19.28 34.50 12.18
N LEU A 76 -20.42 33.87 12.50
CA LEU A 76 -21.28 33.26 11.49
C LEU A 76 -21.79 34.29 10.48
N ILE A 77 -22.33 35.41 10.98
CA ILE A 77 -22.90 36.47 10.12
C ILE A 77 -21.82 37.07 9.24
N PHE A 78 -20.65 37.37 9.81
CA PHE A 78 -19.53 37.91 9.04
C PHE A 78 -19.09 36.94 7.94
N ALA A 79 -18.94 35.65 8.26
CA ALA A 79 -18.58 34.62 7.28
C ALA A 79 -19.58 34.53 6.12
N MET A 80 -20.90 34.47 6.41
CA MET A 80 -21.93 34.51 5.37
C MET A 80 -21.86 35.80 4.53
N SER A 81 -21.84 36.96 5.18
CA SER A 81 -21.76 38.25 4.50
C SER A 81 -20.52 38.39 3.60
N THR A 82 -19.41 37.75 3.95
CA THR A 82 -18.19 37.72 3.13
C THR A 82 -18.28 36.76 1.96
N VAL A 83 -18.82 35.56 2.15
CA VAL A 83 -18.93 34.55 1.09
C VAL A 83 -19.95 34.98 0.03
N SER A 84 -21.07 35.57 0.46
CA SER A 84 -22.13 36.04 -0.44
C SER A 84 -21.80 37.35 -1.18
N ASN A 85 -20.75 38.08 -0.79
CA ASN A 85 -20.29 39.27 -1.52
C ASN A 85 -19.19 38.90 -2.51
N GLY A 86 -19.59 38.65 -3.77
CA GLY A 86 -18.69 38.15 -4.82
C GLY A 86 -17.56 39.10 -5.24
N THR A 87 -17.65 40.42 -5.03
CA THR A 87 -16.59 41.36 -5.44
C THR A 87 -16.54 42.63 -4.58
N LEU A 88 -15.35 42.95 -4.05
CA LEU A 88 -15.06 44.27 -3.48
C LEU A 88 -14.45 45.15 -4.57
N ASP A 89 -15.17 46.22 -4.92
CA ASP A 89 -14.88 47.09 -6.06
C ASP A 89 -13.69 48.04 -5.83
N SER A 90 -13.26 48.24 -4.59
CA SER A 90 -12.16 49.14 -4.23
C SER A 90 -11.09 48.51 -3.34
N LEU A 91 -9.84 48.94 -3.52
CA LEU A 91 -8.69 48.49 -2.73
C LEU A 91 -8.86 48.83 -1.24
N ASP A 92 -9.42 50.00 -0.92
CA ASP A 92 -9.64 50.43 0.46
C ASP A 92 -10.61 49.51 1.21
N GLN A 93 -11.71 49.11 0.56
CA GLN A 93 -12.67 48.17 1.14
C GLN A 93 -12.02 46.81 1.46
N ARG A 94 -11.10 46.34 0.60
CA ARG A 94 -10.33 45.11 0.85
C ARG A 94 -9.44 45.24 2.09
N VAL A 95 -8.73 46.37 2.24
CA VAL A 95 -7.87 46.62 3.41
C VAL A 95 -8.69 46.68 4.70
N TYR A 96 -9.86 47.32 4.69
CA TYR A 96 -10.73 47.35 5.87
C TYR A 96 -11.32 45.99 6.20
N LEU A 97 -11.69 45.20 5.18
CA LEU A 97 -12.15 43.82 5.37
C LEU A 97 -11.05 42.97 6.01
N GLU A 98 -9.82 43.02 5.51
CA GLU A 98 -8.69 42.27 6.09
C GLU A 98 -8.44 42.65 7.55
N LYS A 99 -8.47 43.95 7.89
CA LYS A 99 -8.33 44.41 9.28
C LYS A 99 -9.46 43.92 10.18
N ALA A 100 -10.69 43.84 9.67
CA ALA A 100 -11.83 43.30 10.39
C ALA A 100 -11.67 41.79 10.60
N THR A 101 -11.22 41.06 9.58
CA THR A 101 -10.88 39.62 9.66
C THR A 101 -9.83 39.37 10.74
N ASP A 102 -8.71 40.09 10.74
CA ASP A 102 -7.65 39.94 11.76
C ASP A 102 -8.20 40.17 13.18
N ARG A 103 -9.05 41.19 13.33
CA ARG A 103 -9.65 41.54 14.63
C ARG A 103 -10.64 40.48 15.11
N LEU A 104 -11.46 39.94 14.20
CA LEU A 104 -12.40 38.87 14.49
C LEU A 104 -11.65 37.57 14.85
N VAL A 105 -10.64 37.19 14.07
CA VAL A 105 -9.77 36.04 14.37
C VAL A 105 -9.10 36.20 15.75
N GLY A 106 -8.64 37.40 16.08
CA GLY A 106 -8.13 37.72 17.42
C GLY A 106 -9.13 37.47 18.55
N MET A 107 -10.43 37.65 18.31
CA MET A 107 -11.48 37.38 19.31
C MET A 107 -11.75 35.88 19.50
N LEU A 108 -11.46 35.04 18.50
CA LEU A 108 -11.66 33.59 18.57
C LEU A 108 -10.62 32.90 19.47
N TYR A 109 -9.45 33.49 19.66
CA TYR A 109 -8.43 32.95 20.56
C TYR A 109 -8.83 33.03 22.05
N PRO A 110 -8.36 32.08 22.89
CA PRO A 110 -7.42 31.01 22.56
C PRO A 110 -8.04 29.78 21.88
N GLU A 111 -9.36 29.60 21.98
CA GLU A 111 -10.07 28.36 21.62
C GLU A 111 -11.26 28.63 20.68
N PRO A 112 -11.04 28.58 19.35
CA PRO A 112 -12.09 28.86 18.35
C PRO A 112 -13.28 27.90 18.41
N ALA A 113 -13.05 26.66 18.86
CA ALA A 113 -14.06 25.60 18.90
C ALA A 113 -15.31 25.99 19.72
N ILE A 114 -15.15 26.73 20.82
CA ILE A 114 -16.25 27.17 21.68
C ILE A 114 -17.26 28.04 20.92
N TYR A 115 -16.79 28.83 19.96
CA TYR A 115 -17.60 29.76 19.19
C TYR A 115 -18.10 29.17 17.87
N TYR A 116 -17.71 27.94 17.55
CA TYR A 116 -18.03 27.32 16.27
C TYR A 116 -19.54 27.11 16.12
N THR A 117 -20.01 27.36 14.90
CA THR A 117 -21.37 27.05 14.46
C THR A 117 -21.25 26.21 13.20
N HIS A 118 -21.87 25.04 13.18
CA HIS A 118 -21.84 24.17 12.00
C HIS A 118 -22.56 24.84 10.83
N ASN A 119 -21.79 25.39 9.89
CA ASN A 119 -22.31 26.06 8.70
C ASN A 119 -21.22 26.13 7.61
N PRO A 120 -21.53 25.80 6.34
CA PRO A 120 -20.56 25.84 5.24
C PRO A 120 -19.89 27.20 5.05
N ALA A 121 -20.58 28.32 5.31
CA ALA A 121 -20.04 29.65 5.11
C ALA A 121 -18.81 29.92 6.01
N ILE A 122 -18.77 29.36 7.22
CA ILE A 122 -17.59 29.47 8.11
C ILE A 122 -16.41 28.71 7.52
N LEU A 123 -16.66 27.53 6.95
CA LEU A 123 -15.66 26.72 6.27
C LEU A 123 -15.12 27.48 5.03
N PHE A 124 -16.00 27.93 4.14
CA PHE A 124 -15.64 28.72 2.97
C PHE A 124 -14.86 29.99 3.32
N TRP A 125 -15.33 30.76 4.29
CA TRP A 125 -14.62 31.95 4.75
C TRP A 125 -13.21 31.64 5.26
N ALA A 126 -13.05 30.55 6.03
CA ALA A 126 -11.77 30.13 6.57
C ALA A 126 -10.74 29.78 5.49
N PHE A 127 -11.19 29.17 4.39
CA PHE A 127 -10.34 28.68 3.31
C PHE A 127 -10.14 29.67 2.16
N THR A 128 -11.05 30.63 1.99
CA THR A 128 -10.92 31.70 0.98
C THR A 128 -10.05 32.87 1.44
N SER A 129 -9.95 33.13 2.76
CA SER A 129 -9.15 34.25 3.28
C SER A 129 -7.72 33.85 3.64
N SER A 130 -6.72 34.48 3.01
CA SER A 130 -5.29 34.25 3.29
C SER A 130 -4.83 34.73 4.67
N ARG A 131 -5.58 35.62 5.32
CA ARG A 131 -5.27 36.18 6.65
C ARG A 131 -5.53 35.19 7.79
N ILE A 132 -6.38 34.20 7.56
CA ILE A 132 -6.78 33.24 8.58
C ILE A 132 -5.66 32.22 8.76
N SER A 133 -5.07 32.20 9.95
CA SER A 133 -3.99 31.28 10.28
C SER A 133 -4.42 29.81 10.17
N ASN A 134 -3.49 28.94 9.75
CA ASN A 134 -3.70 27.49 9.68
C ASN A 134 -4.16 26.89 11.02
N LYS A 135 -3.77 27.46 12.16
CA LYS A 135 -4.27 27.03 13.47
C LYS A 135 -5.78 27.13 13.59
N VAL A 136 -6.40 28.22 13.10
CA VAL A 136 -7.85 28.41 13.14
C VAL A 136 -8.53 27.49 12.12
N ARG A 137 -7.98 27.38 10.91
CA ARG A 137 -8.48 26.45 9.87
C ARG A 137 -8.50 25.01 10.35
N LEU A 138 -7.46 24.57 11.06
CA LEU A 138 -7.37 23.23 11.65
C LEU A 138 -8.49 22.97 12.67
N HIS A 139 -8.78 23.93 13.56
CA HIS A 139 -9.88 23.78 14.52
C HIS A 139 -11.23 23.69 13.80
N ILE A 140 -11.45 24.51 12.78
CA ILE A 140 -12.69 24.48 11.99
C ILE A 140 -12.87 23.14 11.29
N LEU A 141 -11.83 22.60 10.64
CA LEU A 141 -11.89 21.26 10.04
C LEU A 141 -12.16 20.18 11.08
N THR A 142 -11.51 20.26 12.24
CA THR A 142 -11.71 19.28 13.32
C THR A 142 -13.17 19.29 13.81
N GLU A 143 -13.76 20.48 13.98
CA GLU A 143 -15.19 20.58 14.37
C GLU A 143 -16.14 20.17 13.23
N TRP A 144 -15.80 20.44 11.97
CA TRP A 144 -16.58 20.02 10.80
C TRP A 144 -16.70 18.49 10.75
N PHE A 145 -15.57 17.78 10.86
CA PHE A 145 -15.54 16.31 10.77
C PHE A 145 -16.10 15.58 12.00
N LYS A 146 -16.47 16.29 13.07
CA LYS A 146 -17.30 15.71 14.14
C LYS A 146 -18.73 15.46 13.68
N ILE A 147 -19.20 16.18 12.67
CA ILE A 147 -20.59 16.19 12.22
C ILE A 147 -20.70 15.60 10.82
N GLU A 148 -19.84 16.03 9.89
CA GLU A 148 -19.87 15.64 8.48
C GLU A 148 -18.75 14.66 8.14
N ASN A 149 -18.92 13.89 7.08
CA ASN A 149 -17.91 12.98 6.54
C ASN A 149 -17.30 13.43 5.20
N SER A 150 -17.72 14.57 4.66
CA SER A 150 -17.26 15.10 3.37
C SER A 150 -16.96 16.59 3.43
N LEU A 151 -16.23 17.08 2.41
CA LEU A 151 -15.98 18.49 2.19
C LEU A 151 -16.73 18.96 0.94
N PRO A 152 -17.17 20.23 0.87
CA PRO A 152 -17.70 20.82 -0.36
C PRO A 152 -16.66 20.83 -1.49
N ASP A 153 -17.08 20.50 -2.72
CA ASP A 153 -16.21 20.36 -3.91
C ASP A 153 -15.36 21.60 -4.20
N ASP A 154 -15.90 22.79 -3.96
CA ASP A 154 -15.21 24.07 -4.14
C ASP A 154 -13.95 24.23 -3.25
N ILE A 155 -13.84 23.42 -2.19
CA ILE A 155 -12.74 23.44 -1.21
C ILE A 155 -11.76 22.29 -1.51
N THR A 156 -12.19 21.15 -2.05
CA THR A 156 -11.38 19.93 -2.15
C THR A 156 -10.10 20.06 -2.99
N GLN A 157 -10.01 21.07 -3.86
CA GLN A 157 -8.87 21.25 -4.78
C GLN A 157 -7.67 22.03 -4.19
N GLY A 158 -7.77 22.58 -2.97
CA GLY A 158 -6.69 23.38 -2.40
C GLY A 158 -5.60 22.55 -1.71
N SER A 159 -4.32 22.72 -2.11
CA SER A 159 -3.18 22.01 -1.49
C SER A 159 -3.04 22.22 0.03
N VAL A 160 -3.38 23.42 0.52
CA VAL A 160 -3.39 23.76 1.95
C VAL A 160 -4.37 22.90 2.74
N ILE A 161 -5.48 22.49 2.13
CA ILE A 161 -6.49 21.68 2.80
C ILE A 161 -5.99 20.27 3.00
N TRP A 162 -5.28 19.70 2.02
CA TRP A 162 -4.72 18.35 2.12
C TRP A 162 -3.67 18.29 3.23
N GLU A 163 -2.81 19.31 3.34
CA GLU A 163 -1.88 19.45 4.47
C GLU A 163 -2.61 19.55 5.82
N LEU A 164 -3.72 20.30 5.89
CA LEU A 164 -4.49 20.42 7.13
C LEU A 164 -5.23 19.13 7.48
N LEU A 165 -5.77 18.39 6.51
CA LEU A 165 -6.35 17.06 6.71
C LEU A 165 -5.31 16.10 7.28
N LEU A 166 -4.10 16.08 6.72
CA LEU A 166 -2.99 15.29 7.25
C LEU A 166 -2.62 15.70 8.69
N ASN A 167 -2.67 17.00 9.00
CA ASN A 167 -2.47 17.48 10.37
C ASN A 167 -3.58 17.04 11.33
N VAL A 168 -4.85 16.97 10.90
CA VAL A 168 -5.94 16.41 11.72
C VAL A 168 -5.68 14.93 11.99
N ILE A 169 -5.35 14.14 10.96
CA ILE A 169 -5.07 12.70 11.09
C ILE A 169 -3.91 12.43 12.04
N THR A 170 -2.86 13.26 12.02
CA THR A 170 -1.67 13.07 12.87
C THR A 170 -1.84 13.54 14.31
N GLN A 171 -2.76 14.47 14.59
CA GLN A 171 -2.89 15.10 15.91
C GLN A 171 -4.14 14.69 16.68
N CYS A 172 -5.22 14.32 15.97
CA CYS A 172 -6.49 13.97 16.60
C CYS A 172 -6.44 12.56 17.21
N LYS A 173 -7.14 12.35 18.32
CA LYS A 173 -7.28 11.02 18.96
C LYS A 173 -8.67 10.40 18.77
N ASP A 174 -9.61 11.17 18.21
CA ASP A 174 -10.97 10.70 18.00
C ASP A 174 -11.07 9.91 16.69
N ALA A 175 -11.33 8.61 16.82
CA ALA A 175 -11.41 7.69 15.69
C ALA A 175 -12.47 8.08 14.66
N THR A 176 -13.57 8.71 15.09
CA THR A 176 -14.65 9.13 14.18
C THR A 176 -14.18 10.26 13.27
N ILE A 177 -13.53 11.27 13.85
CA ILE A 177 -12.96 12.41 13.13
C ILE A 177 -11.89 11.92 12.15
N ILE A 178 -11.02 11.02 12.58
CA ILE A 178 -9.95 10.47 11.72
C ILE A 178 -10.56 9.70 10.54
N THR A 179 -11.57 8.87 10.77
CA THR A 179 -12.23 8.09 9.70
C THR A 179 -12.88 9.02 8.68
N ASN A 180 -13.65 10.00 9.13
CA ASN A 180 -14.29 11.01 8.27
C ASN A 180 -13.24 11.82 7.48
N CYS A 181 -12.15 12.20 8.14
CA CYS A 181 -11.05 12.94 7.51
C CYS A 181 -10.31 12.10 6.45
N MET A 182 -10.14 10.79 6.69
CA MET A 182 -9.56 9.85 5.72
C MET A 182 -10.47 9.65 4.50
N GLU A 183 -11.78 9.53 4.70
CA GLU A 183 -12.75 9.44 3.60
C GLU A 183 -12.69 10.70 2.72
N ALA A 184 -12.75 11.89 3.33
CA ALA A 184 -12.63 13.15 2.60
C ALA A 184 -11.28 13.30 1.88
N LEU A 185 -10.17 12.90 2.51
CA LEU A 185 -8.85 12.96 1.87
C LEU A 185 -8.76 12.01 0.67
N ASN A 186 -9.33 10.80 0.76
CA ASN A 186 -9.35 9.86 -0.36
C ASN A 186 -10.12 10.43 -1.56
N VAL A 187 -11.26 11.08 -1.34
CA VAL A 187 -12.00 11.79 -2.40
C VAL A 187 -11.13 12.89 -3.03
N CYS A 188 -10.45 13.69 -2.20
CA CYS A 188 -9.53 14.73 -2.70
C CYS A 188 -8.39 14.14 -3.56
N LEU A 189 -7.84 12.98 -3.16
CA LEU A 189 -6.77 12.30 -3.89
C LEU A 189 -7.27 11.63 -5.18
N GLU A 190 -8.53 11.23 -5.26
CA GLU A 190 -9.12 10.69 -6.49
C GLU A 190 -9.36 11.81 -7.50
N GLU A 191 -9.97 12.91 -7.08
CA GLU A 191 -10.43 14.01 -7.94
C GLU A 191 -9.39 15.11 -8.18
N GLY A 192 -8.30 15.13 -7.43
CA GLY A 192 -7.32 16.21 -7.50
C GLY A 192 -6.48 16.22 -8.79
N ASP A 193 -5.82 17.34 -9.03
CA ASP A 193 -4.84 17.48 -10.11
C ASP A 193 -3.56 16.68 -9.83
N GLU A 194 -2.94 16.15 -10.88
CA GLU A 194 -1.71 15.34 -10.79
C GLU A 194 -0.52 16.10 -10.18
N SER A 195 -0.40 17.40 -10.45
CA SER A 195 0.66 18.25 -9.87
C SER A 195 0.49 18.42 -8.36
N ILE A 196 -0.75 18.61 -7.89
CA ILE A 196 -1.06 18.76 -6.47
C ILE A 196 -0.84 17.44 -5.72
N LYS A 197 -1.19 16.31 -6.35
CA LYS A 197 -0.89 14.96 -5.82
C LYS A 197 0.61 14.73 -5.67
N GLU A 198 1.41 15.21 -6.60
CA GLU A 198 2.86 15.08 -6.53
C GLU A 198 3.46 15.91 -5.39
N GLU A 199 3.06 17.19 -5.28
CA GLU A 199 3.47 18.06 -4.16
C GLU A 199 3.06 17.48 -2.80
N PHE A 200 1.84 16.94 -2.70
CA PHE A 200 1.35 16.32 -1.48
C PHE A 200 2.08 15.02 -1.14
N ALA A 201 2.40 14.19 -2.13
CA ALA A 201 3.19 12.99 -1.92
C ALA A 201 4.59 13.34 -1.39
N LEU A 202 5.25 14.36 -1.95
CA LEU A 202 6.54 14.87 -1.44
C LEU A 202 6.43 15.34 0.01
N LEU A 203 5.36 16.07 0.35
CA LEU A 203 5.09 16.53 1.71
C LEU A 203 4.97 15.35 2.68
N ILE A 204 4.14 14.34 2.38
CA ILE A 204 3.95 13.16 3.24
C ILE A 204 5.29 12.46 3.47
N TRP A 205 6.03 12.19 2.40
CA TRP A 205 7.29 11.49 2.49
C TRP A 205 8.34 12.28 3.29
N SER A 206 8.31 13.62 3.24
CA SER A 206 9.15 14.48 4.09
C SER A 206 8.80 14.41 5.58
N LEU A 207 7.52 14.17 5.91
CA LEU A 207 7.02 14.08 7.29
C LEU A 207 7.24 12.69 7.91
N LEU A 208 7.28 11.63 7.10
CA LEU A 208 7.42 10.24 7.54
C LEU A 208 8.55 10.01 8.56
N PRO A 209 9.80 10.51 8.37
CA PRO A 209 10.85 10.32 9.37
C PRO A 209 10.49 10.90 10.74
N GLY A 210 9.81 12.05 10.77
CA GLY A 210 9.36 12.69 12.01
C GLY A 210 8.31 11.85 12.73
N VAL A 211 7.27 11.41 12.00
CA VAL A 211 6.20 10.57 12.54
C VAL A 211 6.75 9.23 13.06
N LEU A 212 7.62 8.56 12.29
CA LEU A 212 8.19 7.27 12.67
C LEU A 212 9.20 7.38 13.81
N SER A 213 9.96 8.47 13.90
CA SER A 213 10.88 8.69 15.02
C SER A 213 10.12 8.94 16.33
N LYS A 214 9.04 9.72 16.28
CA LYS A 214 8.15 9.92 17.43
C LYS A 214 7.53 8.60 17.87
N ALA A 215 6.99 7.82 16.93
CA ALA A 215 6.47 6.48 17.19
C ALA A 215 7.50 5.56 17.89
N LEU A 216 8.79 5.66 17.53
CA LEU A 216 9.85 4.87 18.16
C LEU A 216 10.16 5.27 19.60
N ILE A 217 9.97 6.54 19.94
CA ILE A 217 10.21 7.10 21.27
C ILE A 217 9.01 6.78 22.17
N ASP A 218 7.80 6.91 21.65
CA ASP A 218 6.55 6.74 22.39
C ASP A 218 6.06 5.26 22.43
N CYS A 219 6.88 4.30 21.98
CA CYS A 219 6.56 2.85 21.91
C CYS A 219 6.08 2.19 23.22
N ASP A 220 6.27 2.85 24.36
CA ASP A 220 5.84 2.33 25.67
C ASP A 220 4.37 2.73 26.00
N GLU A 221 3.78 3.65 25.23
CA GLU A 221 2.36 4.02 25.28
C GLU A 221 1.56 3.33 24.15
N GLU A 222 0.24 3.26 24.28
CA GLU A 222 -0.66 2.60 23.32
C GLU A 222 -0.28 2.93 21.86
N PHE A 223 -0.12 1.87 21.05
CA PHE A 223 0.27 2.00 19.65
C PHE A 223 -0.67 2.97 18.91
N ASP A 224 -0.14 4.09 18.43
CA ASP A 224 -0.92 5.13 17.79
C ASP A 224 -1.38 4.67 16.39
N ILE A 225 -2.67 4.32 16.28
CA ILE A 225 -3.33 3.92 15.02
C ILE A 225 -3.14 4.99 13.94
N ASN A 226 -2.93 6.25 14.32
CA ASN A 226 -2.68 7.35 13.40
C ASN A 226 -1.45 7.12 12.51
N ILE A 227 -0.44 6.41 13.01
CA ILE A 227 0.75 6.06 12.22
C ILE A 227 0.35 5.21 11.02
N CYS A 228 -0.57 4.26 11.19
CA CYS A 228 -1.02 3.41 10.10
C CYS A 228 -1.71 4.22 8.99
N TYR A 229 -2.57 5.18 9.35
CA TYR A 229 -3.22 6.05 8.36
C TYR A 229 -2.22 6.89 7.57
N VAL A 230 -1.21 7.47 8.23
CA VAL A 230 -0.15 8.23 7.53
C VAL A 230 0.64 7.33 6.59
N LEU A 231 0.98 6.12 7.04
CA LEU A 231 1.68 5.15 6.22
C LEU A 231 0.83 4.69 5.04
N ASP A 232 -0.48 4.52 5.23
CA ASP A 232 -1.41 4.14 4.17
C ASP A 232 -1.43 5.18 3.05
N ILE A 233 -1.58 6.45 3.42
CA ILE A 233 -1.58 7.57 2.46
C ILE A 233 -0.24 7.60 1.70
N ALA A 234 0.89 7.36 2.38
CA ALA A 234 2.19 7.28 1.74
C ALA A 234 2.32 6.11 0.74
N THR A 235 1.50 5.06 0.87
CA THR A 235 1.47 3.95 -0.09
C THR A 235 0.53 4.17 -1.28
N ILE A 236 -0.32 5.20 -1.26
CA ILE A 236 -1.23 5.52 -2.37
C ILE A 236 -0.44 5.99 -3.59
N ARG A 237 0.48 6.94 -3.39
CA ARG A 237 1.32 7.50 -4.45
C ARG A 237 2.76 7.65 -3.98
N LEU A 238 3.67 7.19 -4.83
CA LEU A 238 5.10 7.39 -4.67
C LEU A 238 5.51 8.63 -5.49
N PRO A 239 6.24 9.60 -4.92
CA PRO A 239 6.76 10.72 -5.69
C PRO A 239 7.73 10.28 -6.79
N GLU A 240 7.72 10.98 -7.91
CA GLU A 240 8.62 10.75 -9.05
C GLU A 240 10.07 11.05 -8.67
N GLU A 241 10.30 12.16 -7.94
CA GLU A 241 11.62 12.61 -7.49
C GLU A 241 11.75 12.52 -5.97
N MET A 242 12.26 11.38 -5.49
CA MET A 242 12.48 11.13 -4.07
C MET A 242 13.93 11.40 -3.64
N ASP A 243 14.10 12.19 -2.56
CA ASP A 243 15.41 12.35 -1.90
C ASP A 243 15.87 10.99 -1.31
N PRO A 244 17.00 10.43 -1.78
CA PRO A 244 17.55 9.18 -1.26
C PRO A 244 17.81 9.20 0.26
N SER A 245 18.10 10.38 0.81
CA SER A 245 18.34 10.56 2.25
C SER A 245 17.08 10.29 3.08
N ILE A 246 15.92 10.72 2.59
CA ILE A 246 14.62 10.48 3.22
C ILE A 246 14.28 8.99 3.11
N CYS A 247 14.42 8.39 1.93
CA CYS A 247 14.16 6.96 1.74
C CYS A 247 15.00 6.08 2.67
N LEU A 248 16.29 6.42 2.85
CA LEU A 248 17.17 5.68 3.76
C LEU A 248 16.74 5.85 5.23
N LYS A 249 16.40 7.06 5.66
CA LYS A 249 15.90 7.32 7.03
C LYS A 249 14.63 6.52 7.30
N VAL A 250 13.65 6.58 6.38
CA VAL A 250 12.40 5.84 6.49
C VAL A 250 12.67 4.32 6.55
N ALA A 251 13.55 3.79 5.69
CA ALA A 251 13.94 2.39 5.72
C ALA A 251 14.53 1.95 7.07
N VAL A 252 15.41 2.76 7.67
CA VAL A 252 16.00 2.47 8.99
C VAL A 252 14.93 2.50 10.09
N LEU A 253 14.05 3.51 10.08
CA LEU A 253 13.03 3.70 11.11
C LEU A 253 11.96 2.60 11.06
N ILE A 254 11.45 2.25 9.86
CA ILE A 254 10.44 1.21 9.70
C ILE A 254 10.98 -0.16 10.07
N THR A 255 12.18 -0.52 9.59
CA THR A 255 12.78 -1.81 9.98
C THR A 255 13.01 -1.89 11.49
N THR A 256 13.32 -0.76 12.13
CA THR A 256 13.48 -0.70 13.58
C THR A 256 12.15 -0.87 14.31
N LEU A 257 11.09 -0.18 13.87
CA LEU A 257 9.74 -0.30 14.41
C LEU A 257 9.21 -1.72 14.25
N TYR A 258 9.24 -2.25 13.03
CA TYR A 258 8.70 -3.57 12.71
C TYR A 258 9.45 -4.72 13.42
N SER A 259 10.74 -4.52 13.73
CA SER A 259 11.52 -5.52 14.49
C SER A 259 11.27 -5.44 16.00
N LYS A 260 10.75 -4.33 16.53
CA LYS A 260 10.30 -4.26 17.92
C LYS A 260 8.94 -4.97 17.95
N ASN A 261 8.83 -6.04 18.73
CA ASN A 261 7.54 -6.69 18.96
C ASN A 261 6.60 -5.65 19.58
N ILE A 262 5.62 -5.18 18.81
CA ILE A 262 4.54 -4.38 19.36
C ILE A 262 3.85 -5.29 20.39
N PRO A 263 3.63 -4.83 21.64
CA PRO A 263 2.93 -5.60 22.64
C PRO A 263 1.59 -6.07 22.06
N GLU A 264 1.15 -7.27 22.44
CA GLU A 264 -0.11 -7.86 21.98
C GLU A 264 -1.27 -6.89 22.28
N SER A 265 -1.60 -6.02 21.32
CA SER A 265 -2.80 -5.20 21.39
C SER A 265 -3.99 -6.15 21.22
N ASN A 266 -5.03 -5.95 22.02
CA ASN A 266 -6.23 -6.80 22.00
C ASN A 266 -6.96 -6.80 20.64
N ASN A 267 -6.58 -5.94 19.69
CA ASN A 267 -7.21 -5.82 18.39
C ASN A 267 -6.31 -6.35 17.25
N MET A 268 -6.53 -7.62 16.89
CA MET A 268 -5.80 -8.30 15.83
C MET A 268 -5.89 -7.60 14.46
N GLU A 269 -7.00 -6.91 14.16
CA GLU A 269 -7.18 -6.19 12.89
C GLU A 269 -6.22 -5.01 12.76
N SER A 270 -6.08 -4.21 13.83
CA SER A 270 -5.14 -3.08 13.86
C SER A 270 -3.68 -3.52 13.67
N ARG A 271 -3.34 -4.69 14.21
CA ARG A 271 -2.03 -5.30 14.05
C ARG A 271 -1.79 -5.75 12.62
N TYR A 272 -2.74 -6.46 12.00
CA TYR A 272 -2.59 -6.88 10.61
C TYR A 272 -2.51 -5.70 9.66
N HIS A 273 -3.29 -4.66 9.92
CA HIS A 273 -3.21 -3.42 9.19
C HIS A 273 -1.81 -2.78 9.29
N TYR A 274 -1.29 -2.63 10.51
CA TYR A 274 0.08 -2.14 10.72
C TYR A 274 1.14 -2.97 9.98
N GLU A 275 1.09 -4.30 10.14
CA GLU A 275 2.05 -5.20 9.52
C GLU A 275 1.99 -5.11 7.99
N TYR A 276 0.78 -5.05 7.42
CA TYR A 276 0.56 -4.92 5.99
C TYR A 276 1.18 -3.64 5.43
N VAL A 277 0.89 -2.49 6.04
CA VAL A 277 1.33 -1.19 5.52
C VAL A 277 2.84 -1.02 5.66
N CYS A 278 3.43 -1.46 6.77
CA CYS A 278 4.88 -1.44 6.96
C CYS A 278 5.62 -2.27 5.88
N LEU A 279 5.12 -3.48 5.60
CA LEU A 279 5.70 -4.35 4.58
C LEU A 279 5.51 -3.79 3.17
N LYS A 280 4.34 -3.20 2.88
CA LYS A 280 4.04 -2.54 1.61
C LYS A 280 4.99 -1.36 1.37
N LEU A 281 5.23 -0.52 2.38
CA LEU A 281 6.17 0.59 2.26
C LEU A 281 7.62 0.11 2.09
N CYS A 282 8.02 -0.98 2.77
CA CYS A 282 9.33 -1.61 2.53
C CYS A 282 9.48 -2.09 1.08
N LEU A 283 8.42 -2.65 0.49
CA LEU A 283 8.43 -3.08 -0.91
C LEU A 283 8.59 -1.88 -1.86
N LEU A 284 7.88 -0.77 -1.61
CA LEU A 284 8.01 0.47 -2.37
C LEU A 284 9.43 1.04 -2.30
N LEU A 285 10.03 1.10 -1.10
CA LEU A 285 11.40 1.56 -0.90
C LEU A 285 12.43 0.74 -1.69
N LEU A 286 12.25 -0.58 -1.79
CA LEU A 286 13.11 -1.40 -2.65
C LEU A 286 12.86 -1.13 -4.14
N GLY A 287 11.63 -0.82 -4.53
CA GLY A 287 11.29 -0.37 -5.89
C GLY A 287 12.08 0.89 -6.27
N VAL A 288 12.10 1.90 -5.40
CA VAL A 288 12.87 3.15 -5.58
C VAL A 288 14.37 2.87 -5.66
N SER A 289 14.90 2.08 -4.72
CA SER A 289 16.32 1.71 -4.68
C SER A 289 16.80 1.07 -5.98
N ARG A 290 15.95 0.28 -6.66
CA ARG A 290 16.27 -0.32 -7.96
C ARG A 290 16.44 0.74 -9.06
N ASN A 291 15.58 1.76 -9.07
CA ASN A 291 15.62 2.82 -10.10
C ASN A 291 16.81 3.76 -9.90
N GLN A 292 17.17 4.03 -8.63
CA GLN A 292 18.24 4.96 -8.28
C GLN A 292 19.63 4.29 -8.16
N SER A 293 19.74 2.96 -8.33
CA SER A 293 20.98 2.15 -8.20
C SER A 293 21.67 2.20 -6.82
N GLU A 294 21.06 2.87 -5.83
CA GLU A 294 21.59 2.96 -4.48
C GLU A 294 21.20 1.72 -3.64
N ASN A 295 22.20 0.92 -3.27
CA ASN A 295 22.00 -0.33 -2.52
C ASN A 295 21.91 -0.17 -0.99
N LYS A 296 21.93 1.07 -0.47
CA LYS A 296 21.95 1.34 0.98
C LYS A 296 20.68 0.86 1.70
N ILE A 297 19.52 0.98 1.05
CA ILE A 297 18.22 0.51 1.57
C ILE A 297 18.22 -1.01 1.71
N LEU A 298 18.65 -1.71 0.65
CA LEU A 298 18.76 -3.18 0.66
C LEU A 298 19.69 -3.69 1.78
N ILE A 299 20.82 -3.01 1.99
CA ILE A 299 21.78 -3.32 3.06
C ILE A 299 21.16 -3.09 4.45
N THR A 300 20.31 -2.08 4.60
CA THR A 300 19.61 -1.78 5.87
C THR A 300 18.68 -2.92 6.27
N PHE A 301 17.92 -3.46 5.32
CA PHE A 301 16.98 -4.55 5.56
C PHE A 301 17.69 -5.84 6.01
N MET A 302 18.91 -6.08 5.55
CA MET A 302 19.73 -7.21 5.99
C MET A 302 20.42 -7.00 7.33
N ASN A 303 20.99 -5.82 7.54
CA ASN A 303 21.83 -5.56 8.72
C ASN A 303 21.00 -5.41 9.99
N ARG A 304 19.71 -5.07 9.89
CA ARG A 304 18.84 -4.93 11.05
C ARG A 304 18.51 -6.31 11.63
N SER A 305 18.99 -6.57 12.83
CA SER A 305 18.66 -7.78 13.59
C SER A 305 17.16 -7.88 13.83
N GLY A 306 16.59 -9.05 13.56
CA GLY A 306 15.18 -9.33 13.81
C GLY A 306 14.23 -9.00 12.65
N PHE A 307 14.58 -8.08 11.75
CA PHE A 307 13.68 -7.67 10.67
C PHE A 307 13.30 -8.82 9.75
N LEU A 308 14.26 -9.44 9.08
CA LEU A 308 13.98 -10.53 8.14
C LEU A 308 13.36 -11.77 8.80
N PRO A 309 13.77 -12.20 10.02
CA PRO A 309 13.04 -13.22 10.77
C PRO A 309 11.57 -12.84 11.02
N SER A 310 11.28 -11.59 11.40
CA SER A 310 9.89 -11.11 11.58
C SER A 310 9.10 -11.12 10.27
N VAL A 311 9.71 -10.70 9.15
CA VAL A 311 9.07 -10.78 7.82
C VAL A 311 8.79 -12.24 7.45
N LEU A 312 9.72 -13.16 7.74
CA LEU A 312 9.50 -14.59 7.52
C LEU A 312 8.36 -15.13 8.39
N ALA A 313 8.27 -14.72 9.66
CA ALA A 313 7.15 -15.10 10.52
C ALA A 313 5.81 -14.59 9.97
N ALA A 314 5.77 -13.38 9.43
CA ALA A 314 4.58 -12.78 8.82
C ALA A 314 4.06 -13.54 7.58
N THR A 315 4.90 -14.32 6.89
CA THR A 315 4.44 -15.24 5.82
C THR A 315 3.47 -16.32 6.31
N ASN A 316 3.44 -16.57 7.62
CA ASN A 316 2.53 -17.49 8.30
C ASN A 316 1.37 -16.78 9.00
N SER A 317 1.14 -15.48 8.75
CA SER A 317 0.00 -14.74 9.28
C SER A 317 -1.33 -15.41 8.88
N SER A 318 -2.37 -15.21 9.70
CA SER A 318 -3.73 -15.60 9.35
C SER A 318 -4.36 -14.63 8.34
N ASP A 319 -3.84 -13.41 8.24
CA ASP A 319 -4.26 -12.46 7.22
C ASP A 319 -3.51 -12.73 5.90
N ASP A 320 -4.27 -12.94 4.83
CA ASP A 320 -3.73 -13.23 3.50
C ASP A 320 -2.99 -12.03 2.90
N GLY A 321 -3.41 -10.80 3.21
CA GLY A 321 -2.78 -9.58 2.73
C GLY A 321 -1.35 -9.43 3.27
N VAL A 322 -1.20 -9.56 4.59
CA VAL A 322 0.08 -9.56 5.30
C VAL A 322 0.98 -10.68 4.79
N ALA A 323 0.45 -11.90 4.68
CA ALA A 323 1.24 -13.03 4.20
C ALA A 323 1.72 -12.83 2.75
N CYS A 324 0.86 -12.33 1.85
CA CYS A 324 1.22 -12.06 0.46
C CYS A 324 2.31 -10.99 0.34
N ILE A 325 2.16 -9.85 1.03
CA ILE A 325 3.12 -8.75 0.93
C ILE A 325 4.47 -9.15 1.54
N ALA A 326 4.49 -9.93 2.62
CA ALA A 326 5.71 -10.50 3.19
C ALA A 326 6.43 -11.42 2.18
N LEU A 327 5.69 -12.30 1.50
CA LEU A 327 6.26 -13.21 0.48
C LEU A 327 6.80 -12.45 -0.73
N GLN A 328 6.10 -11.40 -1.18
CA GLN A 328 6.57 -10.52 -2.26
C GLN A 328 7.84 -9.77 -1.87
N LEU A 329 7.88 -9.21 -0.66
CA LEU A 329 9.03 -8.51 -0.11
C LEU A 329 10.27 -9.43 -0.06
N LEU A 330 10.13 -10.63 0.50
CA LEU A 330 11.21 -11.62 0.54
C LEU A 330 11.68 -12.02 -0.86
N SER A 331 10.74 -12.23 -1.80
CA SER A 331 11.07 -12.57 -3.19
C SER A 331 11.90 -11.48 -3.85
N TYR A 332 11.55 -10.22 -3.59
CA TYR A 332 12.24 -9.07 -4.14
C TYR A 332 13.61 -8.84 -3.50
N ILE A 333 13.75 -9.08 -2.20
CA ILE A 333 15.05 -9.06 -1.52
C ILE A 333 15.99 -10.11 -2.12
N VAL A 334 15.53 -11.37 -2.27
CA VAL A 334 16.32 -12.45 -2.88
C VAL A 334 16.72 -12.11 -4.32
N TYR A 335 15.80 -11.52 -5.10
CA TYR A 335 16.09 -11.05 -6.46
C TYR A 335 17.23 -10.03 -6.50
N CYS A 336 17.12 -8.96 -5.70
CA CYS A 336 18.09 -7.87 -5.68
C CYS A 336 19.48 -8.36 -5.25
N PHE A 337 19.54 -9.27 -4.27
CA PHE A 337 20.80 -9.91 -3.86
C PHE A 337 21.44 -10.73 -4.97
N THR A 338 20.65 -11.56 -5.65
CA THR A 338 21.13 -12.41 -6.73
C THR A 338 21.65 -11.57 -7.91
N LYS A 339 20.91 -10.52 -8.28
CA LYS A 339 21.28 -9.62 -9.38
C LYS A 339 22.58 -8.85 -9.08
N ASN A 340 22.72 -8.35 -7.86
CA ASN A 340 23.85 -7.51 -7.48
C ASN A 340 25.05 -8.31 -6.91
N LYS A 341 24.94 -9.65 -6.84
CA LYS A 341 25.97 -10.58 -6.33
C LYS A 341 26.47 -10.25 -4.92
N TYR A 342 25.60 -9.73 -4.05
CA TYR A 342 25.96 -9.43 -2.67
C TYR A 342 26.11 -10.68 -1.82
N GLN A 343 27.03 -10.67 -0.86
CA GLN A 343 27.13 -11.72 0.16
C GLN A 343 26.34 -11.32 1.42
N PRO A 344 25.34 -12.11 1.84
CA PRO A 344 24.61 -11.84 3.06
C PRO A 344 25.46 -12.12 4.30
N LYS A 345 25.34 -11.30 5.34
CA LYS A 345 26.02 -11.52 6.64
C LYS A 345 25.38 -12.65 7.45
N SER A 346 24.07 -12.82 7.31
CA SER A 346 23.29 -13.88 7.93
C SER A 346 22.35 -14.47 6.89
N VAL A 347 22.26 -15.79 6.86
CA VAL A 347 21.33 -16.52 6.02
C VAL A 347 20.18 -17.01 6.88
N ILE A 348 18.96 -16.80 6.43
CA ILE A 348 17.75 -17.29 7.10
C ILE A 348 17.28 -18.56 6.41
N GLU A 349 16.94 -19.53 7.24
CA GLU A 349 16.56 -20.86 6.80
C GLU A 349 15.04 -21.01 6.78
N MET A 350 14.50 -21.41 5.63
CA MET A 350 13.09 -21.73 5.46
C MET A 350 12.93 -23.24 5.36
N GLN A 351 12.21 -23.84 6.32
CA GLN A 351 12.00 -25.29 6.35
C GLN A 351 11.11 -25.73 5.18
N THR A 352 11.65 -26.58 4.31
CA THR A 352 10.92 -27.10 3.13
C THR A 352 9.63 -27.82 3.52
N ALA A 353 9.59 -28.47 4.68
CA ALA A 353 8.39 -29.15 5.19
C ALA A 353 7.24 -28.16 5.48
N LEU A 354 7.55 -27.00 6.05
CA LEU A 354 6.57 -25.94 6.30
C LEU A 354 6.09 -25.33 4.99
N VAL A 355 6.98 -25.09 4.03
CA VAL A 355 6.63 -24.63 2.68
C VAL A 355 5.63 -25.56 2.02
N ILE A 356 5.87 -26.87 2.06
CA ILE A 356 4.95 -27.88 1.49
C ILE A 356 3.59 -27.84 2.20
N LYS A 357 3.57 -27.64 3.52
CA LYS A 357 2.33 -27.51 4.30
C LYS A 357 1.55 -26.26 3.89
N SER A 358 2.20 -25.11 3.74
CA SER A 358 1.56 -23.86 3.32
C SER A 358 1.04 -23.95 1.88
N LEU A 359 1.84 -24.49 0.94
CA LEU A 359 1.38 -24.79 -0.43
C LEU A 359 0.20 -25.78 -0.46
N ARG A 360 0.03 -26.60 0.59
CA ARG A 360 -1.14 -27.48 0.74
C ARG A 360 -2.40 -26.72 1.10
N GLN A 361 -2.29 -25.75 1.99
CA GLN A 361 -3.41 -24.97 2.50
C GLN A 361 -3.84 -23.90 1.47
N ASP A 362 -2.88 -23.29 0.78
CA ASP A 362 -3.11 -22.09 -0.05
C ASP A 362 -3.15 -22.39 -1.55
N SER A 363 -3.64 -23.57 -1.96
CA SER A 363 -3.50 -24.08 -3.33
C SER A 363 -4.13 -23.22 -4.41
N ASP A 364 -5.16 -22.45 -4.10
CA ASP A 364 -5.93 -21.66 -5.06
C ASP A 364 -5.88 -20.14 -4.77
N ASN A 365 -5.04 -19.73 -3.80
CA ASN A 365 -5.00 -18.36 -3.31
C ASN A 365 -3.77 -17.56 -3.82
N LYS A 366 -3.84 -16.23 -3.76
CA LYS A 366 -2.74 -15.30 -4.08
C LYS A 366 -1.49 -15.59 -3.25
N ARG A 367 -1.68 -16.01 -1.99
CA ARG A 367 -0.63 -16.45 -1.07
C ARG A 367 0.18 -17.61 -1.65
N GLY A 368 -0.49 -18.63 -2.18
CA GLY A 368 0.15 -19.75 -2.85
C GLY A 368 0.99 -19.32 -4.05
N SER A 369 0.48 -18.39 -4.87
CA SER A 369 1.22 -17.84 -6.03
C SER A 369 2.46 -17.05 -5.60
N SER A 370 2.34 -16.20 -4.58
CA SER A 370 3.47 -15.42 -4.04
C SER A 370 4.52 -16.31 -3.38
N LEU A 371 4.11 -17.38 -2.70
CA LEU A 371 5.01 -18.39 -2.13
C LEU A 371 5.75 -19.15 -3.23
N MET A 372 5.07 -19.49 -4.33
CA MET A 372 5.68 -20.11 -5.50
C MET A 372 6.73 -19.22 -6.15
N GLN A 373 6.45 -17.92 -6.26
CA GLN A 373 7.42 -16.95 -6.74
C GLN A 373 8.65 -16.88 -5.83
N LEU A 374 8.48 -16.88 -4.50
CA LEU A 374 9.59 -16.91 -3.54
C LEU A 374 10.46 -18.16 -3.73
N ILE A 375 9.84 -19.34 -3.82
CA ILE A 375 10.55 -20.62 -4.04
C ILE A 375 11.34 -20.57 -5.35
N TYR A 376 10.73 -20.08 -6.42
CA TYR A 376 11.41 -19.90 -7.70
C TYR A 376 12.65 -19.00 -7.57
N MET A 377 12.54 -17.88 -6.84
CA MET A 377 13.66 -16.97 -6.62
C MET A 377 14.77 -17.62 -5.80
N ILE A 378 14.42 -18.34 -4.72
CA ILE A 378 15.41 -19.04 -3.87
C ILE A 378 16.12 -20.14 -4.65
N LEU A 379 15.41 -20.93 -5.45
CA LEU A 379 16.02 -22.03 -6.22
C LEU A 379 16.98 -21.55 -7.31
N ASN A 380 16.72 -20.37 -7.90
CA ASN A 380 17.58 -19.75 -8.91
C ASN A 380 18.67 -18.85 -8.31
N SER A 381 18.55 -18.46 -7.05
CA SER A 381 19.60 -17.75 -6.35
C SER A 381 20.75 -18.72 -6.04
N SER A 382 21.99 -18.32 -6.37
CA SER A 382 23.19 -19.08 -6.03
C SER A 382 23.48 -18.99 -4.52
N SER A 383 24.63 -19.45 -4.04
CA SER A 383 25.09 -19.43 -2.63
C SER A 383 25.03 -18.06 -1.92
N ASN A 384 24.69 -17.00 -2.65
CA ASN A 384 24.70 -15.61 -2.22
C ASN A 384 23.29 -15.10 -1.84
N ALA A 385 22.35 -16.01 -1.59
CA ALA A 385 20.99 -15.67 -1.20
C ALA A 385 20.85 -15.46 0.31
N PRO A 386 20.14 -14.41 0.77
CA PRO A 386 19.86 -14.19 2.18
C PRO A 386 18.84 -15.18 2.76
N LEU A 387 18.11 -15.91 1.90
CA LEU A 387 17.21 -17.01 2.27
C LEU A 387 17.60 -18.29 1.55
N ILE A 388 17.62 -19.40 2.29
CA ILE A 388 17.88 -20.74 1.76
C ILE A 388 16.80 -21.71 2.25
N LEU A 389 16.44 -22.67 1.39
CA LEU A 389 15.58 -23.79 1.77
C LEU A 389 16.38 -24.81 2.56
N THR A 390 15.94 -25.12 3.78
CA THR A 390 16.47 -26.24 4.55
C THR A 390 15.69 -27.51 4.28
N TYR A 391 16.43 -28.59 4.11
CA TYR A 391 15.92 -29.91 3.78
C TYR A 391 16.02 -30.88 4.96
N ASP A 392 16.45 -30.37 6.12
CA ASP A 392 16.81 -31.14 7.28
C ASP A 392 15.59 -31.34 8.17
N LEU A 393 15.39 -32.59 8.59
CA LEU A 393 14.42 -32.94 9.63
C LEU A 393 15.11 -33.17 10.99
N LYS A 394 16.46 -33.24 11.03
CA LYS A 394 17.33 -33.39 12.21
C LYS A 394 18.77 -32.90 11.93
N GLU A 395 19.54 -32.62 12.98
CA GLU A 395 20.90 -31.99 13.04
C GLU A 395 22.01 -32.61 12.15
N HIS A 396 21.77 -33.73 11.47
CA HIS A 396 22.70 -34.30 10.48
C HIS A 396 21.94 -34.83 9.24
N PRO A 397 21.93 -34.10 8.12
CA PRO A 397 21.23 -34.55 6.93
C PRO A 397 22.01 -35.65 6.20
N SER A 398 21.38 -36.81 6.08
CA SER A 398 21.81 -37.76 5.05
C SER A 398 21.45 -37.21 3.66
N GLN A 399 22.32 -37.41 2.66
CA GLN A 399 22.05 -37.02 1.25
C GLN A 399 20.67 -37.53 0.75
N TYR A 400 20.19 -38.65 1.30
CA TYR A 400 18.87 -39.22 1.02
C TYR A 400 17.69 -38.35 1.50
N GLN A 401 17.78 -37.71 2.66
CA GLN A 401 16.70 -36.86 3.20
C GLN A 401 16.46 -35.61 2.34
N GLN A 402 17.54 -35.05 1.81
CA GLN A 402 17.46 -33.89 0.91
C GLN A 402 16.76 -34.24 -0.42
N CYS A 403 16.96 -35.46 -0.91
CA CYS A 403 16.24 -35.97 -2.09
C CYS A 403 14.74 -36.09 -1.83
N TYR A 404 14.32 -36.53 -0.64
CA TYR A 404 12.91 -36.65 -0.30
C TYR A 404 12.19 -35.30 -0.20
N ALA A 405 12.84 -34.28 0.39
CA ALA A 405 12.25 -32.96 0.53
C ALA A 405 12.02 -32.27 -0.83
N LEU A 406 13.02 -32.28 -1.72
CA LEU A 406 12.88 -31.74 -3.08
C LEU A 406 11.87 -32.51 -3.92
N ARG A 407 11.81 -33.83 -3.77
CA ARG A 407 10.82 -34.68 -4.44
C ARG A 407 9.40 -34.37 -3.96
N ALA A 408 9.21 -34.18 -2.66
CA ALA A 408 7.91 -33.81 -2.08
C ALA A 408 7.47 -32.41 -2.52
N LEU A 409 8.41 -31.45 -2.58
CA LEU A 409 8.16 -30.11 -3.11
C LEU A 409 7.73 -30.17 -4.58
N MET A 410 8.50 -30.88 -5.41
CA MET A 410 8.18 -31.09 -6.83
C MET A 410 6.77 -31.69 -7.00
N PHE A 411 6.46 -32.76 -6.27
CA PHE A 411 5.15 -33.40 -6.32
C PHE A 411 4.01 -32.43 -5.95
N ARG A 412 4.20 -31.61 -4.91
CA ARG A 412 3.19 -30.64 -4.49
C ARG A 412 2.91 -29.60 -5.57
N ILE A 413 3.95 -29.07 -6.21
CA ILE A 413 3.81 -28.10 -7.29
C ILE A 413 3.07 -28.71 -8.49
N GLN A 414 3.33 -29.97 -8.80
CA GLN A 414 2.65 -30.67 -9.89
C GLN A 414 1.18 -30.90 -9.58
N LEU A 415 0.81 -31.16 -8.32
CA LEU A 415 -0.60 -31.20 -7.93
C LEU A 415 -1.29 -29.83 -8.10
N MET A 416 -0.60 -28.73 -7.81
CA MET A 416 -1.16 -27.38 -8.01
C MET A 416 -1.40 -27.08 -9.49
N LEU A 417 -0.51 -27.52 -10.39
CA LEU A 417 -0.71 -27.41 -11.84
C LEU A 417 -1.90 -28.23 -12.36
N CYS A 418 -2.26 -29.31 -11.65
CA CYS A 418 -3.42 -30.13 -11.98
C CYS A 418 -4.74 -29.62 -11.37
N SER A 419 -4.75 -28.46 -10.71
CA SER A 419 -5.95 -27.87 -10.11
C SER A 419 -6.92 -27.31 -11.17
N ARG A 420 -8.19 -27.12 -10.81
CA ARG A 420 -9.28 -26.74 -11.74
C ARG A 420 -9.20 -25.28 -12.24
N ASN A 421 -8.38 -24.42 -11.64
CA ASN A 421 -8.23 -23.01 -12.00
C ASN A 421 -6.81 -22.69 -12.53
N PRO A 422 -6.50 -23.01 -13.81
CA PRO A 422 -5.14 -22.92 -14.36
C PRO A 422 -4.63 -21.48 -14.58
N ASN A 423 -5.49 -20.47 -14.58
CA ASN A 423 -5.16 -19.14 -15.11
C ASN A 423 -4.22 -18.30 -14.22
N ASN A 424 -4.25 -18.44 -12.89
CA ASN A 424 -3.47 -17.57 -12.00
C ASN A 424 -2.13 -18.16 -11.53
N GLN A 425 -1.89 -19.45 -11.72
CA GLN A 425 -0.74 -20.14 -11.10
C GLN A 425 0.15 -20.92 -12.08
N SER A 426 -0.34 -21.20 -13.29
CA SER A 426 0.39 -22.07 -14.23
C SER A 426 1.78 -21.55 -14.62
N PRO A 427 2.02 -20.25 -14.91
CA PRO A 427 3.34 -19.81 -15.37
C PRO A 427 4.40 -19.88 -14.27
N ALA A 428 4.06 -19.44 -13.06
CA ALA A 428 4.96 -19.47 -11.91
C ALA A 428 5.29 -20.91 -11.50
N ALA A 429 4.32 -21.82 -11.53
CA ALA A 429 4.53 -23.22 -11.18
C ALA A 429 5.44 -23.95 -12.19
N TRP A 430 5.24 -23.74 -13.50
CA TRP A 430 6.12 -24.30 -14.54
C TRP A 430 7.57 -23.77 -14.43
N LYS A 431 7.73 -22.47 -14.17
CA LYS A 431 9.04 -21.85 -13.92
C LYS A 431 9.72 -22.43 -12.67
N THR A 432 8.95 -22.65 -11.60
CA THR A 432 9.46 -23.24 -10.36
C THR A 432 9.90 -24.69 -10.57
N LEU A 433 9.12 -25.51 -11.27
CA LEU A 433 9.51 -26.89 -11.61
C LEU A 433 10.81 -26.95 -12.42
N SER A 434 10.95 -26.08 -13.42
CA SER A 434 12.20 -25.96 -14.19
C SER A 434 13.39 -25.58 -13.29
N SER A 435 13.14 -24.74 -12.28
CA SER A 435 14.17 -24.26 -11.35
C SER A 435 14.61 -25.34 -10.36
N ILE A 436 13.72 -26.26 -9.96
CA ILE A 436 14.11 -27.44 -9.16
C ILE A 436 15.17 -28.27 -9.90
N TYR A 437 14.97 -28.49 -11.19
CA TYR A 437 15.94 -29.19 -12.02
C TYR A 437 17.26 -28.43 -12.16
N LYS A 438 17.20 -27.12 -12.44
CA LYS A 438 18.40 -26.27 -12.51
C LYS A 438 19.18 -26.29 -11.19
N HIS A 439 18.50 -26.18 -10.07
CA HIS A 439 19.10 -26.24 -8.74
C HIS A 439 19.80 -27.58 -8.49
N ALA A 440 19.17 -28.70 -8.87
CA ALA A 440 19.76 -30.03 -8.76
C ALA A 440 21.04 -30.21 -9.61
N ILE A 441 21.10 -29.61 -10.80
CA ILE A 441 22.27 -29.64 -11.69
C ILE A 441 23.37 -28.72 -11.19
N VAL A 442 23.06 -27.43 -11.09
CA VAL A 442 24.04 -26.34 -10.94
C VAL A 442 24.63 -26.35 -9.54
N TYR A 443 23.81 -26.64 -8.52
CA TYR A 443 24.21 -26.43 -7.14
C TYR A 443 24.62 -27.73 -6.44
N LYS A 444 23.90 -28.83 -6.69
CA LYS A 444 24.21 -30.11 -6.04
C LYS A 444 25.10 -31.03 -6.88
N ASN A 445 25.15 -30.84 -8.21
CA ASN A 445 25.82 -31.75 -9.16
C ASN A 445 25.58 -33.24 -8.84
N ASP A 446 24.39 -33.55 -8.31
CA ASP A 446 24.08 -34.88 -7.79
C ASP A 446 23.30 -35.66 -8.86
N ILE A 447 24.03 -36.56 -9.51
CA ILE A 447 23.52 -37.42 -10.57
C ILE A 447 22.39 -38.33 -10.06
N LYS A 448 22.44 -38.77 -8.78
CA LYS A 448 21.39 -39.62 -8.20
C LYS A 448 20.12 -38.82 -7.94
N LEU A 449 20.24 -37.58 -7.48
CA LEU A 449 19.12 -36.66 -7.31
C LEU A 449 18.45 -36.35 -8.66
N ILE A 450 19.24 -36.02 -9.69
CA ILE A 450 18.71 -35.75 -11.04
C ILE A 450 17.96 -36.99 -11.56
N ALA A 451 18.58 -38.17 -11.45
CA ALA A 451 17.96 -39.42 -11.90
C ALA A 451 16.64 -39.70 -11.15
N THR A 452 16.60 -39.42 -9.85
CA THR A 452 15.40 -39.57 -9.04
C THR A 452 14.32 -38.59 -9.50
N LEU A 453 14.63 -37.29 -9.67
CA LEU A 453 13.64 -36.28 -10.05
C LEU A 453 13.09 -36.48 -11.47
N THR A 454 13.93 -36.87 -12.44
CA THR A 454 13.48 -37.04 -13.84
C THR A 454 12.68 -38.32 -14.07
N SER A 455 12.88 -39.37 -13.25
CA SER A 455 12.20 -40.67 -13.37
C SER A 455 10.84 -40.73 -12.67
N GLN A 456 10.34 -39.60 -12.17
CA GLN A 456 9.11 -39.59 -11.42
C GLN A 456 7.87 -39.86 -12.30
N PRO A 457 7.01 -40.85 -11.95
CA PRO A 457 5.89 -41.27 -12.77
C PRO A 457 4.83 -40.16 -12.96
N TRP A 458 4.68 -39.28 -11.97
CA TRP A 458 3.72 -38.18 -12.00
C TRP A 458 4.10 -37.07 -12.98
N THR A 459 5.38 -36.92 -13.34
CA THR A 459 5.80 -35.97 -14.39
C THR A 459 5.20 -36.38 -15.74
N HIS A 460 5.13 -37.69 -16.00
CA HIS A 460 4.48 -38.22 -17.20
C HIS A 460 2.96 -37.98 -17.20
N ALA A 461 2.31 -38.10 -16.04
CA ALA A 461 0.89 -37.82 -15.88
C ALA A 461 0.58 -36.32 -16.09
N LEU A 462 1.42 -35.44 -15.54
CA LEU A 462 1.30 -33.99 -15.72
C LEU A 462 1.44 -33.57 -17.18
N ILE A 463 2.41 -34.12 -17.92
CA ILE A 463 2.58 -33.83 -19.36
C ILE A 463 1.32 -34.23 -20.13
N ARG A 464 0.73 -35.39 -19.84
CA ARG A 464 -0.53 -35.82 -20.47
C ARG A 464 -1.70 -34.91 -20.13
N PHE A 465 -1.78 -34.49 -18.87
CA PHE A 465 -2.81 -33.56 -18.42
C PHE A 465 -2.69 -32.21 -19.13
N GLN A 466 -1.48 -31.66 -19.30
CA GLN A 466 -1.30 -30.40 -20.01
C GLN A 466 -1.76 -30.46 -21.48
N PHE A 467 -1.62 -31.61 -22.14
CA PHE A 467 -2.15 -31.78 -23.51
C PHE A 467 -3.68 -31.79 -23.60
N THR A 468 -4.39 -31.89 -22.47
CA THR A 468 -5.85 -31.67 -22.42
C THR A 468 -6.21 -30.20 -22.18
N GLN A 469 -5.22 -29.32 -22.07
CA GLN A 469 -5.33 -27.88 -21.84
C GLN A 469 -4.53 -27.10 -22.91
N ASN A 470 -4.51 -25.77 -22.80
CA ASN A 470 -3.71 -24.92 -23.68
C ASN A 470 -2.21 -25.10 -23.40
N ILE A 471 -1.41 -25.25 -24.47
CA ILE A 471 0.04 -25.38 -24.38
C ILE A 471 0.65 -23.98 -24.15
N THR A 472 1.46 -23.84 -23.09
CA THR A 472 2.14 -22.57 -22.76
C THR A 472 3.64 -22.64 -23.05
N GLN A 473 4.28 -21.50 -23.29
CA GLN A 473 5.73 -21.42 -23.50
C GLN A 473 6.53 -21.94 -22.29
N GLU A 474 6.05 -21.68 -21.07
CA GLU A 474 6.66 -22.19 -19.85
C GLU A 474 6.61 -23.73 -19.78
N PHE A 475 5.53 -24.35 -20.24
CA PHE A 475 5.43 -25.82 -20.33
C PHE A 475 6.42 -26.40 -21.34
N ILE A 476 6.58 -25.77 -22.51
CA ILE A 476 7.56 -26.20 -23.53
C ILE A 476 8.98 -26.14 -22.93
N THR A 477 9.30 -25.03 -22.27
CA THR A 477 10.61 -24.81 -21.61
C THR A 477 10.86 -25.86 -20.52
N PHE A 478 9.86 -26.15 -19.69
CA PHE A 478 9.94 -27.21 -18.67
C PHE A 478 10.21 -28.58 -19.30
N THR A 479 9.46 -28.93 -20.34
CA THR A 479 9.54 -30.24 -21.00
C THR A 479 10.90 -30.44 -21.66
N GLN A 480 11.46 -29.39 -22.27
CA GLN A 480 12.81 -29.41 -22.83
C GLN A 480 13.88 -29.63 -21.76
N ASN A 481 13.78 -28.92 -20.62
CA ASN A 481 14.70 -29.10 -19.50
C ASN A 481 14.63 -30.52 -18.92
N TRP A 482 13.41 -31.04 -18.71
CA TRP A 482 13.19 -32.40 -18.23
C TRP A 482 13.76 -33.44 -19.21
N LEU A 483 13.49 -33.30 -20.51
CA LEU A 483 13.95 -34.25 -21.53
C LEU A 483 15.47 -34.28 -21.64
N THR A 484 16.12 -33.11 -21.60
CA THR A 484 17.58 -33.00 -21.62
C THR A 484 18.21 -33.76 -20.45
N LEU A 485 17.65 -33.61 -19.25
CA LEU A 485 18.14 -34.29 -18.04
C LEU A 485 17.82 -35.76 -18.01
N LEU A 486 16.65 -36.14 -18.54
CA LEU A 486 16.28 -37.53 -18.71
C LEU A 486 17.26 -38.22 -19.67
N LYS A 487 17.64 -37.58 -20.79
CA LYS A 487 18.64 -38.10 -21.74
C LYS A 487 19.99 -38.34 -21.06
N ILE A 488 20.47 -37.38 -20.25
CA ILE A 488 21.71 -37.53 -19.46
C ILE A 488 21.61 -38.70 -18.48
N THR A 489 20.49 -38.81 -17.77
CA THR A 489 20.24 -39.91 -16.83
C THR A 489 20.25 -41.26 -17.51
N ILE A 490 19.59 -41.37 -18.67
CA ILE A 490 19.54 -42.59 -19.48
C ILE A 490 20.94 -42.96 -19.98
N LYS A 491 21.72 -42.00 -20.49
CA LYS A 491 23.09 -42.23 -20.96
C LYS A 491 23.99 -42.77 -19.84
N LYS A 492 23.98 -42.15 -18.66
CA LYS A 492 24.75 -42.64 -17.49
C LYS A 492 24.25 -43.98 -16.95
N GLY A 493 22.93 -44.22 -16.96
CA GLY A 493 22.34 -45.51 -16.58
C GLY A 493 22.74 -46.66 -17.53
N ARG A 494 22.93 -46.34 -18.82
CA ARG A 494 23.45 -47.26 -19.85
C ARG A 494 24.94 -47.55 -19.66
N GLU A 495 25.76 -46.54 -19.35
CA GLU A 495 27.18 -46.70 -19.04
C GLU A 495 27.40 -47.64 -17.83
N LEU A 496 26.51 -47.57 -16.85
CA LEU A 496 26.52 -48.42 -15.64
C LEU A 496 25.85 -49.80 -15.82
N LYS A 497 25.46 -50.19 -17.04
CA LYS A 497 24.78 -51.46 -17.40
C LYS A 497 23.50 -51.77 -16.59
N LYS A 498 22.81 -50.78 -16.03
CA LYS A 498 21.69 -50.99 -15.08
C LYS A 498 20.29 -50.71 -15.63
N GLN A 499 20.13 -50.11 -16.82
CA GLN A 499 18.81 -49.66 -17.29
C GLN A 499 18.59 -49.88 -18.80
N HIS A 500 17.65 -50.77 -19.14
CA HIS A 500 17.02 -50.84 -20.45
C HIS A 500 15.63 -50.18 -20.38
N ILE A 501 15.31 -49.31 -21.34
CA ILE A 501 13.99 -48.68 -21.44
C ILE A 501 13.10 -49.62 -22.24
N SER A 502 12.10 -50.22 -21.59
CA SER A 502 11.15 -51.09 -22.29
C SER A 502 10.23 -50.30 -23.21
N LYS A 503 9.80 -50.91 -24.33
CA LYS A 503 8.78 -50.37 -25.24
C LYS A 503 7.47 -49.99 -24.54
N HIS A 504 7.14 -50.65 -23.44
CA HIS A 504 5.93 -50.40 -22.65
C HIS A 504 6.12 -49.38 -21.52
N SER A 505 7.31 -48.81 -21.38
CA SER A 505 7.61 -47.83 -20.32
C SER A 505 6.78 -46.55 -20.45
N LEU A 506 6.54 -45.89 -19.31
CA LEU A 506 5.90 -44.58 -19.27
C LEU A 506 6.69 -43.53 -20.07
N ILE A 507 8.03 -43.66 -20.08
CA ILE A 507 8.93 -42.80 -20.86
C ILE A 507 8.61 -42.92 -22.35
N MET A 508 8.57 -44.14 -22.90
CA MET A 508 8.29 -44.34 -24.32
C MET A 508 6.89 -43.83 -24.70
N LYS A 509 5.89 -44.08 -23.86
CA LYS A 509 4.52 -43.56 -24.08
C LYS A 509 4.47 -42.04 -24.05
N THR A 510 5.18 -41.37 -23.13
CA THR A 510 5.22 -39.90 -23.07
C THR A 510 5.96 -39.30 -24.26
N LEU A 511 7.07 -39.89 -24.71
CA LEU A 511 7.79 -39.43 -25.90
C LEU A 511 6.95 -39.53 -27.17
N MET A 512 6.16 -40.59 -27.34
CA MET A 512 5.21 -40.68 -28.47
C MET A 512 4.12 -39.60 -28.41
N ILE A 513 3.58 -39.31 -27.21
CA ILE A 513 2.57 -38.25 -27.02
C ILE A 513 3.15 -36.88 -27.37
N LEU A 514 4.37 -36.58 -26.93
CA LEU A 514 5.08 -35.34 -27.27
C LEU A 514 5.27 -35.22 -28.80
N ASN A 515 5.72 -36.29 -29.47
CA ASN A 515 5.95 -36.29 -30.91
C ASN A 515 4.67 -36.09 -31.74
N ASN A 516 3.51 -36.53 -31.23
CA ASN A 516 2.26 -36.46 -31.97
C ASN A 516 1.48 -35.15 -31.75
N ASN A 517 1.62 -34.51 -30.58
CA ASN A 517 0.76 -33.40 -30.16
C ASN A 517 1.41 -32.01 -30.20
N LEU A 518 2.72 -31.89 -30.47
CA LEU A 518 3.44 -30.60 -30.49
C LEU A 518 3.42 -29.86 -31.85
N ASN A 519 2.60 -30.28 -32.82
CA ASN A 519 2.55 -29.70 -34.17
C ASN A 519 1.69 -28.40 -34.27
N GLY A 520 1.65 -27.57 -33.22
CA GLY A 520 0.80 -26.37 -33.15
C GLY A 520 1.43 -25.09 -33.72
N ASP A 521 0.60 -24.17 -34.22
CA ASP A 521 1.03 -22.97 -34.97
C ASP A 521 1.61 -21.81 -34.12
N GLU A 522 1.26 -21.68 -32.83
CA GLU A 522 1.56 -20.47 -32.03
C GLU A 522 2.98 -20.43 -31.40
N HIS A 523 3.68 -21.57 -31.29
CA HIS A 523 5.02 -21.67 -30.69
C HIS A 523 5.98 -22.55 -31.51
N LYS A 524 5.99 -22.38 -32.84
CA LYS A 524 6.69 -23.26 -33.82
C LYS A 524 8.16 -23.50 -33.50
N GLU A 525 8.97 -22.46 -33.34
CA GLU A 525 10.42 -22.59 -33.21
C GLU A 525 10.86 -23.35 -31.93
N SER A 526 10.23 -23.06 -30.79
CA SER A 526 10.52 -23.75 -29.53
C SER A 526 10.01 -25.20 -29.53
N SER A 527 8.88 -25.44 -30.21
CA SER A 527 8.29 -26.78 -30.35
C SER A 527 9.10 -27.66 -31.31
N GLU A 528 9.65 -27.09 -32.39
CA GLU A 528 10.54 -27.78 -33.33
C GLU A 528 11.84 -28.26 -32.67
N ASN A 529 12.46 -27.41 -31.83
CA ASN A 529 13.65 -27.78 -31.05
C ASN A 529 13.36 -28.88 -30.01
N LEU A 530 12.16 -28.87 -29.41
CA LEU A 530 11.74 -29.95 -28.52
C LEU A 530 11.48 -31.24 -29.31
N LEU A 531 10.84 -31.15 -30.47
CA LEU A 531 10.53 -32.28 -31.36
C LEU A 531 11.81 -32.95 -31.90
N SER A 532 12.83 -32.18 -32.30
CA SER A 532 14.12 -32.74 -32.71
C SER A 532 14.75 -33.54 -31.57
N THR A 533 14.78 -32.99 -30.35
CA THR A 533 15.29 -33.66 -29.16
C THR A 533 14.50 -34.93 -28.82
N VAL A 534 13.16 -34.92 -28.98
CA VAL A 534 12.29 -36.09 -28.78
C VAL A 534 12.60 -37.17 -29.82
N ARG A 535 12.74 -36.82 -31.09
CA ARG A 535 13.05 -37.77 -32.18
C ARG A 535 14.42 -38.42 -31.99
N GLU A 536 15.45 -37.63 -31.68
CA GLU A 536 16.78 -38.16 -31.32
C GLU A 536 16.71 -39.15 -30.16
N THR A 537 15.95 -38.82 -29.11
CA THR A 537 15.82 -39.69 -27.93
C THR A 537 15.05 -40.97 -28.26
N LEU A 538 14.04 -40.90 -29.15
CA LEU A 538 13.31 -42.07 -29.66
C LEU A 538 14.20 -42.97 -30.52
N GLU A 539 15.04 -42.40 -31.39
CA GLU A 539 16.01 -43.14 -32.22
C GLU A 539 17.10 -43.79 -31.36
N GLU A 540 17.64 -43.08 -30.36
CA GLU A 540 18.57 -43.64 -29.36
C GLU A 540 17.94 -44.75 -28.51
N CYS A 541 16.61 -44.84 -28.43
CA CYS A 541 15.88 -45.92 -27.75
C CYS A 541 15.52 -47.10 -28.68
N LYS A 542 15.36 -46.84 -29.98
CA LYS A 542 15.02 -47.85 -31.01
C LYS A 542 16.25 -48.56 -31.59
N SER A 543 17.40 -47.89 -31.67
CA SER A 543 18.63 -48.37 -32.34
C SER A 543 19.36 -49.53 -31.65
N ARG A 544 18.77 -50.18 -30.63
CA ARG A 544 19.35 -51.33 -29.92
C ARG A 544 18.29 -52.35 -29.48
N GLU A 545 17.31 -52.61 -30.34
CA GLU A 545 16.57 -53.88 -30.29
C GLU A 545 17.39 -55.03 -30.86
#